data_AF-A0A1I4PE71-F1
#
_entry.id   AF-A0A1I4PE71-F1
#
_cell.length_a   1.000
_cell.length_b   1.000
_cell.length_c   1.000
_cell.angle_alpha   90.00
_cell.angle_beta   90.00
_cell.angle_gamma   90.00
#
_symmetry.space_group_name_H-M   'P 1'
#
loop_
_entity.id
_entity.type
_entity.pdbx_description
1 polymer ?
#
loop_
_entity_poly.entity_id
_entity_poly.type
_entity_poly.pdbx_seq_one_letter_code
_entity_poly.pdbx_strand_id
1 'polypeptide(L)' 'MSEQMTKAQAFKELYELLLYYSENRDKPVDENFDFFGNVERYCGIIGIDYDEFVEEFELKQEL' A
#
# COMPACT_ATOMS: atom_id res chain seq x y z
N MET A 1 18.62 3.50 17.25
CA MET A 1 18.25 4.41 16.15
C MET A 1 17.33 3.62 15.24
N SER A 2 16.08 4.02 15.09
CA SER A 2 15.22 3.49 14.04
C SER A 2 15.79 3.98 12.71
N GLU A 3 16.31 3.06 11.87
CA GLU A 3 16.71 3.41 10.51
C GLU A 3 15.48 3.96 9.78
N GLN A 4 15.58 5.18 9.27
CA GLN A 4 14.54 5.73 8.39
C GLN A 4 14.53 4.91 7.11
N MET A 5 13.35 4.42 6.75
CA MET A 5 13.12 3.70 5.51
C MET A 5 13.44 4.61 4.32
N THR A 6 14.25 4.10 3.39
CA THR A 6 14.57 4.81 2.13
C THR A 6 13.37 4.78 1.18
N LYS A 7 13.33 5.72 0.23
CA LYS A 7 12.31 5.71 -0.84
C LYS A 7 12.30 4.41 -1.65
N ALA A 8 13.46 3.82 -1.89
CA ALA A 8 13.57 2.55 -2.61
C ALA A 8 12.96 1.39 -1.82
N GLN A 9 13.16 1.36 -0.50
CA GLN A 9 12.53 0.37 0.38
C GLN A 9 11.01 0.58 0.43
N ALA A 10 10.54 1.82 0.60
CA ALA A 10 9.10 2.11 0.59
C ALA A 10 8.44 1.73 -0.75
N PHE A 11 9.10 1.98 -1.88
CA PHE A 11 8.62 1.52 -3.18
C PHE A 11 8.54 0.00 -3.28
N LYS A 12 9.56 -0.73 -2.78
CA LYS A 12 9.54 -2.19 -2.75
C LYS A 12 8.32 -2.72 -1.97
N GLU A 13 8.07 -2.16 -0.79
CA GLU A 13 6.93 -2.59 0.04
C GLU A 13 5.59 -2.23 -0.62
N LEU A 14 5.47 -1.04 -1.22
CA LEU A 14 4.27 -0.63 -1.97
C LEU A 14 4.00 -1.57 -3.16
N TYR A 15 5.04 -1.98 -3.87
CA TYR A 15 4.95 -2.95 -4.96
C TYR A 15 4.51 -4.34 -4.46
N GLU A 16 5.05 -4.80 -3.33
CA GLU A 16 4.64 -6.07 -2.71
C GLU A 16 3.18 -6.04 -2.24
N LEU A 17 2.70 -4.90 -1.74
CA LEU A 17 1.28 -4.69 -1.44
C LEU A 17 0.41 -4.82 -2.69
N LEU A 18 0.77 -4.16 -3.80
CA LEU A 18 0.00 -4.26 -5.04
C LEU A 18 -0.07 -5.71 -5.56
N LEU A 19 1.03 -6.45 -5.47
CA LEU A 19 1.03 -7.88 -5.81
C LEU A 19 0.10 -8.66 -4.88
N TYR A 20 0.21 -8.45 -3.56
CA TYR A 20 -0.67 -9.09 -2.59
C TYR A 20 -2.14 -8.79 -2.88
N TYR A 21 -2.49 -7.54 -3.17
CA TYR A 21 -3.85 -7.13 -3.54
C TYR A 21 -4.30 -7.87 -4.81
N SER A 22 -3.49 -7.90 -5.86
CA SER A 22 -3.83 -8.60 -7.10
C SER A 22 -4.07 -10.11 -6.89
N GLU A 23 -3.36 -10.75 -5.96
CA GLU A 23 -3.48 -12.19 -5.69
C GLU A 23 -4.61 -12.56 -4.71
N ASN A 24 -5.04 -11.60 -3.89
CA ASN A 24 -5.95 -11.83 -2.77
C ASN A 24 -7.21 -10.95 -2.81
N ARG A 25 -7.40 -10.12 -3.84
CA ARG A 25 -8.56 -9.22 -3.98
C ARG A 25 -9.91 -9.92 -3.78
N ASP A 26 -10.03 -11.15 -4.26
CA ASP A 26 -11.28 -11.92 -4.21
C ASP A 26 -11.34 -12.88 -3.00
N LYS A 27 -10.40 -12.76 -2.05
CA LYS A 27 -10.30 -13.61 -0.85
C LYS A 27 -10.63 -12.79 0.41
N PRO A 28 -11.12 -13.45 1.47
CA PRO A 28 -11.27 -12.79 2.77
C PRO A 28 -9.90 -12.25 3.23
N VAL A 29 -9.87 -10.95 3.54
CA VAL A 29 -8.70 -10.27 4.07
C VAL A 29 -8.52 -10.64 5.54
N ASP A 30 -7.27 -10.78 5.98
CA ASP A 30 -6.96 -10.92 7.41
C ASP A 30 -7.42 -9.66 8.15
N GLU A 31 -8.25 -9.82 9.18
CA GLU A 31 -8.83 -8.74 9.97
C GLU A 31 -7.77 -7.81 10.59
N ASN A 32 -6.54 -8.30 10.75
CA ASN A 32 -5.42 -7.55 11.33
C ASN A 32 -4.54 -6.86 10.28
N PHE A 33 -4.82 -7.04 8.99
CA PHE A 33 -4.02 -6.49 7.92
C PHE A 33 -4.61 -5.19 7.38
N ASP A 34 -4.06 -4.07 7.84
CA ASP A 34 -4.41 -2.73 7.35
C ASP A 34 -3.70 -2.44 6.01
N PHE A 35 -4.27 -2.94 4.92
CA PHE A 35 -3.74 -2.73 3.57
C PHE A 35 -3.65 -1.23 3.24
N PHE A 36 -4.74 -0.48 3.42
CA PHE A 36 -4.83 0.91 3.01
C PHE A 36 -3.97 1.85 3.85
N GLY A 37 -3.83 1.61 5.15
CA GLY A 37 -2.89 2.36 5.99
C GLY A 37 -1.43 2.12 5.63
N ASN A 38 -1.07 0.91 5.17
CA ASN A 38 0.27 0.66 4.65
C ASN A 38 0.50 1.37 3.30
N VAL A 39 -0.49 1.38 2.40
CA VAL A 39 -0.41 2.14 1.15
C VAL A 39 -0.20 3.63 1.42
N GLU A 40 -1.03 4.23 2.29
CA GLU A 40 -0.91 5.65 2.68
C GLU A 40 0.48 5.96 3.24
N ARG A 41 0.98 5.11 4.16
CA ARG A 41 2.31 5.26 4.75
C ARG A 41 3.42 5.27 3.70
N TYR A 42 3.41 4.32 2.77
CA TYR A 42 4.48 4.20 1.77
C TYR A 42 4.41 5.31 0.73
N CYS A 43 3.20 5.70 0.29
CA CYS A 43 2.99 6.88 -0.56
C CYS A 43 3.57 8.15 0.09
N GLY A 44 3.33 8.36 1.38
CA GLY A 44 3.90 9.48 2.14
C GLY A 44 5.44 9.50 2.19
N ILE A 45 6.10 8.33 2.22
CA ILE A 45 7.57 8.25 2.23
C ILE A 45 8.17 8.60 0.87
N ILE A 46 7.55 8.13 -0.22
CA ILE A 46 8.06 8.36 -1.59
C ILE A 46 7.64 9.72 -2.14
N GLY A 47 6.57 10.30 -1.62
CA GLY A 47 6.01 11.59 -2.02
C GLY A 47 5.01 11.47 -3.17
N ILE A 48 4.20 10.40 -3.15
CA ILE A 48 3.07 10.19 -4.06
C ILE A 48 1.79 10.55 -3.31
N ASP A 49 0.84 11.20 -3.98
CA ASP A 49 -0.47 11.48 -3.42
C ASP A 49 -1.27 10.18 -3.24
N TYR A 50 -1.85 10.00 -2.05
CA TYR A 50 -2.55 8.76 -1.71
C TYR A 50 -3.82 8.56 -2.55
N ASP A 51 -4.60 9.62 -2.74
CA ASP A 51 -5.87 9.55 -3.45
C ASP A 51 -5.63 9.30 -4.94
N GLU A 52 -4.66 10.00 -5.55
CA GLU A 52 -4.20 9.75 -6.93
C GLU A 52 -3.74 8.30 -7.11
N PHE A 53 -2.99 7.75 -6.15
CA PHE A 53 -2.51 6.38 -6.22
C PHE A 53 -3.67 5.36 -6.14
N VAL A 54 -4.63 5.56 -5.24
CA VAL A 54 -5.79 4.67 -5.12
C VAL A 54 -6.63 4.67 -6.39
N GLU A 55 -6.82 5.84 -7.01
CA GLU A 55 -7.55 6.00 -8.27
C GLU A 55 -6.83 5.32 -9.44
N GLU A 56 -5.54 5.61 -9.66
CA GLU A 56 -4.76 5.08 -10.79
C GLU A 56 -4.62 3.54 -10.76
N PHE A 57 -4.59 2.94 -9.56
CA PHE A 57 -4.49 1.48 -9.39
C PHE A 57 -5.85 0.78 -9.17
N GLU A 58 -6.96 1.51 -9.33
CA GLU A 58 -8.33 1.01 -9.17
C GLU A 58 -8.55 0.25 -7.84
N LEU A 59 -7.90 0.71 -6.76
CA LEU A 59 -7.98 0.06 -5.45
C LEU A 59 -9.33 0.38 -4.80
N LYS A 60 -10.13 -0.65 -4.50
CA LYS A 60 -11.45 -0.47 -3.88
C LYS A 60 -11.34 -0.53 -2.36
N GLN A 61 -11.54 0.59 -1.68
CA GLN A 61 -11.94 0.57 -0.26
C GLN A 61 -13.38 0.06 -0.20
N GLU A 62 -13.58 -1.20 0.21
CA GLU A 62 -14.90 -1.63 0.63
C GLU A 62 -15.19 -0.95 1.99
N LEU A 63 -16.17 -0.03 1.98
CA LEU A 63 -16.74 0.61 3.17
C LEU A 63 -17.66 -0.36 3.93
#